data_AF-A4AFN9-F1
#
_entry.id   AF-A4AFN9-F1
#
_cell.length_a   1.000
_cell.length_b   1.000
_cell.length_c   1.000
_cell.angle_alpha   90.00
_cell.angle_beta   90.00
_cell.angle_gamma   90.00
#
_symmetry.space_group_name_H-M   'P 1'
#
loop_
_entity.id
_entity.type
_entity.pdbx_description
1 polymer ?
#
loop_
_entity_poly.entity_id
_entity_poly.type
_entity_poly.pdbx_seq_one_letter_code
_entity_poly.pdbx_strand_id
1 'polypeptide(L)' 'MPQEYWSNAIYSVVPTLAVGLIFWFVMWAIMRSDRTERNSYAKIEAEERAKAEARIDTANKS' A
#
# COMPACT_ATOMS: atom_id res chain seq x y z
N MET A 1 35.29 29.73 0.76
CA MET A 1 33.83 29.84 0.59
C MET A 1 33.17 28.75 1.44
N PRO A 2 32.51 29.07 2.57
CA PRO A 2 31.94 28.07 3.49
C PRO A 2 30.86 27.16 2.87
N GLN A 3 30.28 27.58 1.74
CA GLN A 3 29.26 26.83 1.00
C GLN A 3 29.77 25.48 0.45
N GLU A 4 31.06 25.39 0.08
CA GLU A 4 31.64 24.19 -0.55
C GLU A 4 31.80 23.04 0.44
N TYR A 5 32.10 23.33 1.71
CA TYR A 5 32.27 22.32 2.75
C TYR A 5 30.95 21.62 3.09
N TRP A 6 29.87 22.38 3.23
CA TRP A 6 28.55 21.83 3.50
C TRP A 6 27.95 21.13 2.28
N SER A 7 28.17 21.67 1.07
CA SER A 7 27.73 21.02 -0.17
C SER A 7 28.35 19.63 -0.35
N ASN A 8 29.68 19.52 -0.22
CA ASN A 8 30.37 18.24 -0.37
C ASN A 8 29.98 17.21 0.72
N ALA A 9 29.73 17.68 1.94
CA ALA A 9 29.25 16.82 3.04
C ALA A 9 27.84 16.26 2.78
N ILE A 10 26.94 17.06 2.17
CA ILE A 10 25.61 16.58 1.81
C ILE A 10 25.71 15.57 0.66
N TYR A 11 26.50 15.86 -0.37
CA TYR A 11 26.66 14.95 -1.52
C TYR A 11 27.24 13.58 -1.16
N SER A 12 28.06 13.47 -0.11
CA SER A 12 28.59 12.16 0.34
C SER A 12 27.57 11.32 1.11
N VAL A 13 26.61 11.96 1.79
CA VAL A 13 25.58 11.30 2.59
C VAL A 13 24.32 10.98 1.77
N VAL A 14 24.05 11.75 0.71
CA VAL A 14 22.96 11.51 -0.23
C VAL A 14 22.92 10.06 -0.76
N PRO A 15 24.01 9.43 -1.24
CA PRO A 15 23.93 8.07 -1.79
C PRO A 15 23.54 7.02 -0.74
N THR A 16 23.99 7.14 0.52
CA THR A 16 23.62 6.18 1.57
C THR A 16 22.15 6.36 2.00
N LEU A 17 21.70 7.61 2.13
CA LEU A 17 20.30 7.92 2.40
C LEU A 17 19.38 7.49 1.25
N ALA A 18 19.80 7.67 0.01
CA ALA A 18 19.03 7.26 -1.17
C ALA A 18 18.80 5.74 -1.18
N VAL A 19 19.84 4.95 -0.92
CA VAL A 19 19.72 3.49 -0.81
C VAL A 19 18.80 3.10 0.35
N GLY A 20 18.96 3.74 1.52
CA GLY A 20 18.10 3.51 2.68
C GLY A 20 16.63 3.87 2.42
N LEU A 21 16.37 4.98 1.73
CA LEU A 21 15.03 5.41 1.33
C LEU A 21 14.40 4.46 0.34
N ILE A 22 15.14 4.00 -0.67
CA ILE A 22 14.65 3.01 -1.64
C ILE A 22 14.31 1.70 -0.91
N PHE A 23 15.20 1.22 -0.05
CA PHE A 23 14.96 0.01 0.73
C PHE A 23 13.73 0.13 1.64
N TRP A 24 13.62 1.23 2.39
CA TRP A 24 12.44 1.54 3.19
C TRP A 24 11.19 1.56 2.32
N PHE A 25 11.23 2.28 1.20
CA PHE A 25 10.08 2.45 0.32
C PHE A 25 9.59 1.11 -0.22
N VAL A 26 10.49 0.22 -0.63
CA VAL A 26 10.15 -1.14 -1.06
C VAL A 26 9.49 -1.92 0.07
N MET A 27 10.09 -1.93 1.28
CA MET A 27 9.51 -2.62 2.43
C MET A 27 8.11 -2.07 2.79
N TRP A 28 7.97 -0.75 2.77
CA TRP A 28 6.71 -0.04 3.02
C TRP A 28 5.66 -0.36 1.96
N ALA A 29 6.04 -0.39 0.68
CA ALA A 29 5.15 -0.70 -0.43
C ALA A 29 4.63 -2.14 -0.34
N ILE A 30 5.49 -3.11 -0.02
CA ILE A 30 5.09 -4.51 0.18
C ILE A 30 4.08 -4.62 1.33
N MET A 31 4.40 -4.05 2.50
CA MET A 31 3.51 -4.07 3.67
C MET A 31 2.16 -3.36 3.41
N ARG A 32 2.15 -2.30 2.59
CA ARG A 32 0.92 -1.59 2.21
C ARG A 32 0.10 -2.35 1.17
N SER A 33 0.77 -3.01 0.22
CA SER A 33 0.14 -3.80 -0.83
C SER A 33 -0.59 -5.01 -0.25
N ASP A 34 0.04 -5.72 0.69
CA ASP A 34 -0.54 -6.92 1.32
C ASP A 34 -1.85 -6.61 2.08
N ARG A 35 -1.98 -5.39 2.63
CA ARG A 35 -3.23 -4.91 3.25
C ARG A 35 -4.32 -4.56 2.23
N THR A 36 -3.95 -4.25 0.99
CA THR A 36 -4.91 -3.86 -0.05
C THR A 36 -5.56 -5.11 -0.65
N GLU A 37 -4.80 -6.18 -0.86
CA GLU A 37 -5.33 -7.43 -1.39
C GLU A 37 -6.38 -8.06 -0.47
N ARG A 38 -6.11 -8.13 0.85
CA ARG A 38 -7.13 -8.64 1.78
C ARG A 38 -8.42 -7.81 1.79
N ASN A 39 -8.30 -6.49 1.64
CA ASN A 39 -9.47 -5.61 1.63
C ASN A 39 -10.24 -5.65 0.29
N SER A 40 -9.58 -5.93 -0.84
CA SER A 40 -10.28 -6.09 -2.12
C SER A 40 -11.04 -7.42 -2.18
N TYR A 41 -10.46 -8.52 -1.69
CA TYR A 41 -11.16 -9.82 -1.63
C TYR A 41 -12.36 -9.77 -0.65
N ALA A 42 -12.20 -9.17 0.53
CA ALA A 42 -13.28 -9.06 1.51
C ALA A 42 -14.47 -8.20 1.01
N LYS A 43 -14.21 -7.18 0.20
CA LYS A 43 -15.28 -6.37 -0.42
C LYS A 43 -16.08 -7.16 -1.44
N ILE A 44 -15.42 -7.97 -2.27
CA ILE A 44 -16.08 -8.76 -3.31
C ILE A 44 -16.93 -9.86 -2.68
N GLU A 45 -16.42 -10.56 -1.65
CA GLU A 45 -17.19 -11.60 -0.95
C GLU A 45 -18.41 -11.03 -0.22
N ALA A 46 -18.30 -9.84 0.38
CA ALA A 46 -19.43 -9.15 1.01
C ALA A 46 -20.52 -8.76 0.01
N GLU A 47 -20.14 -8.32 -1.19
CA GLU A 47 -21.09 -8.03 -2.26
C GLU A 47 -21.78 -9.29 -2.79
N GLU A 48 -21.06 -10.41 -2.93
CA GLU A 48 -21.66 -11.68 -3.35
C GLU A 48 -22.63 -12.25 -2.30
N ARG A 49 -22.28 -12.16 -1.00
CA ARG A 49 -23.19 -12.56 0.09
C ARG A 49 -24.45 -11.72 0.12
N ALA A 50 -24.32 -10.40 0.01
CA ALA A 50 -25.48 -9.50 -0.02
C ALA A 50 -26.39 -9.77 -1.23
N LYS A 51 -25.80 -10.06 -2.40
CA LYS A 51 -26.57 -10.44 -3.60
C LYS A 51 -27.22 -11.82 -3.45
N ALA A 52 -26.57 -12.78 -2.79
CA ALA A 52 -27.13 -14.10 -2.54
C ALA A 52 -28.30 -14.04 -1.56
N GLU A 53 -28.16 -13.30 -0.46
CA GLU A 53 -29.24 -13.05 0.52
C GLU A 53 -30.43 -12.34 -0.13
N ALA A 54 -30.18 -11.31 -0.94
CA ALA A 54 -31.24 -10.63 -1.69
C ALA A 54 -31.95 -11.56 -2.68
N ARG A 55 -31.21 -12.47 -3.36
CA ARG A 55 -31.80 -13.43 -4.30
C ARG A 55 -32.68 -14.45 -3.57
N ILE A 56 -32.26 -14.91 -2.39
CA ILE A 56 -33.03 -15.84 -1.55
C ILE A 56 -34.29 -15.16 -0.99
N ASP A 57 -34.21 -13.91 -0.52
CA ASP A 57 -35.39 -13.18 -0.04
C ASP A 57 -36.42 -12.95 -1.15
N THR A 58 -35.97 -12.69 -2.38
CA THR A 58 -36.89 -12.56 -3.52
C THR A 58 -37.54 -13.87 -3.94
N ALA A 59 -36.86 -15.01 -3.81
CA ALA A 59 -37.41 -16.33 -4.15
C ALA A 59 -38.37 -16.88 -3.07
N ASN A 60 -38.18 -16.46 -1.81
CA ASN A 60 -39.04 -16.87 -0.69
C ASN A 60 -40.33 -16.02 -0.57
N LYS A 61 -40.43 -14.91 -1.30
CA LYS A 61 -41.61 -14.01 -1.32
C LYS A 61 -42.60 -14.26 -2.46
N SER A 62 -42.31 -15.17 -3.39
CA SER A 62 -43.21 -15.60 -4.47
C SER A 62 -43.90 -16.90 -4.13
#